data_AF-A0A951S722-F1
#
_entry.id   AF-A0A951S722-F1
#
_cell.length_a   1.000
_cell.length_b   1.000
_cell.length_c   1.000
_cell.angle_alpha   90.00
_cell.angle_beta   90.00
_cell.angle_gamma   90.00
#
_symmetry.space_group_name_H-M   'P 1'
#
loop_
_entity.id
_entity.type
_entity.pdbx_description
1 polymer ?
#
loop_
_entity_poly.entity_id
_entity_poly.type
_entity_poly.pdbx_seq_one_letter_code
_entity_poly.pdbx_strand_id
1 'polypeptide(L)'
;MKYVGNTTTNKVTQNNITTIYPNPTNSSLNIEVTETLKIKIINMLGATVYTNKLNSGNNTIDVSILTKSIYLIQSYNDGSV
;
A
#
# COMPACT_ATOMS: atom_id res chain seq x y z
N MET A 1 -0.04 -23.90 41.92
CA MET A 1 -0.54 -22.62 41.37
C MET A 1 0.02 -22.47 39.96
N LYS A 2 -0.83 -22.42 38.93
CA LYS A 2 -0.41 -22.25 37.53
C LYS A 2 -0.85 -20.87 37.08
N TYR A 3 0.10 -19.98 36.80
CA TYR A 3 -0.17 -18.68 36.19
C TYR A 3 -0.39 -18.91 34.70
N VAL A 4 -1.62 -18.72 34.23
CA VAL A 4 -1.93 -18.65 32.80
C VAL A 4 -1.85 -17.18 32.44
N GLY A 5 -0.78 -16.78 31.75
CA GLY A 5 -0.68 -15.45 31.17
C GLY A 5 -1.58 -15.36 29.95
N ASN A 6 -2.68 -14.61 30.04
CA ASN A 6 -3.48 -14.26 28.88
C ASN A 6 -2.65 -13.31 28.00
N THR A 7 -2.06 -13.82 26.92
CA THR A 7 -1.48 -12.97 25.88
C THR A 7 -2.60 -12.51 24.94
N THR A 8 -3.16 -11.34 25.25
CA THR A 8 -4.05 -10.63 24.33
C THR A 8 -3.24 -10.27 23.09
N THR A 9 -3.36 -11.09 22.05
CA THR A 9 -2.65 -10.85 20.78
C THR A 9 -3.39 -9.75 20.03
N ASN A 10 -2.90 -8.52 20.10
CA ASN A 10 -3.37 -7.45 19.20
C ASN A 10 -2.80 -7.71 17.81
N LYS A 11 -3.53 -8.47 16.99
CA LYS A 11 -3.18 -8.68 15.59
C LYS A 11 -3.48 -7.40 14.80
N VAL A 12 -2.56 -6.44 14.85
CA VAL A 12 -2.57 -5.31 13.92
C VAL A 12 -2.00 -5.82 12.60
N THR A 13 -2.87 -6.29 11.72
CA THR A 13 -2.49 -6.60 10.34
C THR A 13 -3.65 -6.27 9.42
N GLN A 14 -3.94 -4.98 9.29
CA GLN A 14 -4.76 -4.49 8.18
C GLN A 14 -3.84 -3.83 7.16
N ASN A 15 -2.97 -4.64 6.55
CA ASN A 15 -2.34 -4.26 5.30
C ASN A 15 -3.25 -4.78 4.18
N ASN A 16 -4.07 -3.89 3.64
CA ASN A 16 -4.99 -4.23 2.55
C ASN A 16 -4.27 -4.40 1.20
N ILE A 17 -2.95 -4.12 1.15
CA ILE A 17 -2.10 -4.42 0.00
C ILE A 17 -1.44 -5.78 0.22
N THR A 18 -1.77 -6.76 -0.62
CA THR A 18 -1.27 -8.13 -0.51
C THR A 18 0.05 -8.30 -1.25
N THR A 19 0.10 -7.87 -2.52
CA THR A 19 1.29 -8.04 -3.37
C THR A 19 1.54 -6.79 -4.22
N ILE A 20 2.83 -6.51 -4.45
CA ILE A 20 3.29 -5.43 -5.34
C ILE A 20 4.40 -5.99 -6.22
N TYR A 21 4.21 -5.94 -7.53
CA TYR A 21 5.19 -6.47 -8.48
C TYR A 21 5.05 -5.87 -9.89
N PRO A 22 6.13 -5.84 -10.69
CA PRO A 22 7.50 -6.05 -10.25
C PRO A 22 8.00 -4.83 -9.47
N ASN A 23 8.78 -5.04 -8.42
CA ASN A 23 9.56 -4.01 -7.77
C ASN A 23 11.02 -4.46 -7.79
N PRO A 24 11.92 -3.86 -8.60
CA PRO A 24 11.77 -2.61 -9.39
C PRO A 24 10.89 -2.71 -10.66
N THR A 25 10.37 -1.58 -11.15
CA THR A 25 9.63 -1.46 -12.43
C THR A 25 10.04 -0.22 -13.24
N ASN A 26 9.85 -0.26 -14.56
CA ASN A 26 10.12 0.84 -15.49
C ASN A 26 8.85 1.53 -16.02
N SER A 27 7.69 0.88 -15.98
CA SER A 27 6.50 1.38 -16.69
C SER A 27 5.19 0.98 -16.02
N SER A 28 4.99 -0.29 -15.69
CA SER A 28 3.75 -0.76 -15.07
C SER A 28 4.02 -1.44 -13.73
N LEU A 29 3.19 -1.12 -12.74
CA LEU A 29 3.21 -1.73 -11.42
C LEU A 29 1.86 -2.40 -11.17
N ASN A 30 1.89 -3.69 -10.84
CA ASN A 30 0.72 -4.42 -10.40
C ASN A 30 0.65 -4.38 -8.87
N ILE A 31 -0.54 -4.06 -8.37
CA ILE A 31 -0.85 -4.03 -6.95
C ILE A 31 -2.12 -4.86 -6.74
N GLU A 32 -2.00 -5.88 -5.91
CA GLU A 32 -3.14 -6.68 -5.47
C GLU A 32 -3.61 -6.17 -4.10
N VAL A 33 -4.91 -5.87 -4.02
CA VAL A 33 -5.53 -5.38 -2.78
C VAL A 33 -6.72 -6.25 -2.41
N THR A 34 -6.90 -6.51 -1.12
CA THR A 34 -8.04 -7.30 -0.62
C THR A 34 -9.34 -6.51 -0.65
N GLU A 35 -9.26 -5.19 -0.52
CA GLU A 35 -10.40 -4.29 -0.43
C GLU A 35 -10.14 -3.01 -1.24
N THR A 36 -11.22 -2.33 -1.62
CA THR A 36 -11.14 -1.05 -2.32
C THR A 36 -10.52 0.01 -1.40
N LEU A 37 -9.41 0.61 -1.82
CA LEU A 37 -8.66 1.59 -1.04
C LEU A 37 -8.08 2.70 -1.91
N LYS A 38 -7.65 3.80 -1.30
CA LYS A 38 -6.88 4.83 -2.02
C LYS A 38 -5.40 4.65 -1.74
N ILE A 39 -4.59 4.87 -2.75
CA ILE A 39 -3.14 4.94 -2.63
C ILE A 39 -2.64 6.31 -3.03
N LYS A 40 -1.47 6.66 -2.49
CA LYS A 40 -0.63 7.74 -3.00
C LYS A 40 0.81 7.27 -3.12
N ILE A 41 1.48 7.77 -4.15
CA ILE A 41 2.91 7.58 -4.36
C ILE A 41 3.61 8.88 -3.96
N ILE A 42 4.62 8.76 -3.12
CA ILE A 42 5.34 9.86 -2.51
C ILE A 42 6.82 9.75 -2.90
N ASN A 43 7.43 10.85 -3.30
CA ASN A 43 8.86 10.88 -3.57
C ASN A 43 9.70 10.99 -2.28
N MET A 44 11.02 10.92 -2.40
CA MET A 44 11.95 11.04 -1.26
C MET A 44 11.87 12.39 -0.51
N LEU A 45 11.28 13.42 -1.12
CA LEU A 45 11.07 14.74 -0.50
C LEU A 45 9.72 14.83 0.23
N GLY A 46 8.92 13.77 0.25
CA GLY A 46 7.59 13.77 0.87
C GLY A 46 6.49 14.35 -0.03
N ALA A 47 6.79 14.71 -1.28
CA ALA A 47 5.78 15.22 -2.20
C ALA A 47 4.96 14.08 -2.81
N THR A 48 3.63 14.22 -2.80
CA THR A 48 2.72 13.28 -3.48
C THR A 48 2.78 13.52 -4.98
N VAL A 49 3.23 12.51 -5.73
CA VAL A 49 3.41 12.58 -7.19
C VAL A 49 2.30 11.86 -7.96
N TYR A 50 1.55 10.99 -7.29
CA TYR A 50 0.45 10.23 -7.89
C TYR A 50 -0.57 9.81 -6.83
N THR A 51 -1.85 9.81 -7.19
CA THR A 51 -2.93 9.28 -6.37
C THR A 51 -3.86 8.43 -7.23
N ASN A 52 -4.36 7.33 -6.68
CA ASN A 52 -5.32 6.48 -7.37
C ASN A 52 -6.20 5.71 -6.38
N LYS A 53 -7.41 5.36 -6.81
CA LYS A 53 -8.32 4.47 -6.09
C LYS A 53 -8.22 3.08 -6.71
N LEU A 54 -7.82 2.10 -5.91
CA LEU A 54 -7.72 0.70 -6.32
C LEU A 54 -8.99 -0.04 -5.91
N ASN A 55 -9.49 -0.91 -6.78
CA ASN A 55 -10.60 -1.82 -6.45
C ASN A 55 -10.04 -3.13 -5.88
N SER A 56 -10.84 -3.88 -5.13
CA SER A 56 -10.46 -5.23 -4.69
C SER A 56 -9.99 -6.11 -5.88
N GLY A 57 -8.90 -6.85 -5.69
CA GLY A 57 -8.23 -7.66 -6.72
C GLY A 57 -6.98 -7.00 -7.30
N ASN A 58 -6.65 -7.35 -8.54
CA ASN A 58 -5.47 -6.85 -9.24
C ASN A 58 -5.73 -5.50 -9.90
N ASN A 59 -4.83 -4.56 -9.67
CA ASN A 59 -4.85 -3.25 -10.30
C ASN A 59 -3.48 -2.99 -10.93
N THR A 60 -3.47 -2.45 -12.15
CA THR A 60 -2.25 -2.05 -12.85
C THR A 60 -2.18 -0.53 -12.90
N ILE A 61 -1.04 0.02 -12.48
CA ILE A 61 -0.76 1.44 -12.47
C ILE A 61 0.36 1.73 -13.46
N ASP A 62 0.17 2.76 -14.29
CA ASP A 62 1.23 3.29 -15.13
C ASP A 62 2.11 4.25 -14.31
N VAL A 63 3.37 3.87 -14.15
CA VAL A 63 4.44 4.65 -13.49
C VAL A 63 5.49 5.14 -14.47
N SER A 64 5.28 4.96 -15.78
CA SER A 64 6.23 5.40 -16.83
C SER A 64 6.46 6.92 -16.83
N ILE A 65 5.48 7.69 -16.34
CA ILE A 65 5.55 9.14 -16.20
C ILE A 65 6.45 9.59 -15.04
N LEU A 66 6.81 8.67 -14.13
CA LEU A 66 7.65 8.98 -12.98
C LEU A 66 9.13 8.92 -13.38
N THR A 67 9.91 9.89 -12.90
CA THR A 67 11.37 9.88 -13.08
C THR A 67 11.99 8.68 -12.38
N LYS A 68 13.10 8.14 -12.89
CA LYS A 68 13.83 7.03 -12.25
C LYS A 68 14.34 7.45 -10.87
N SER A 69 13.69 6.97 -9.81
CA SER A 69 14.03 7.24 -8.42
C SER A 69 13.33 6.23 -7.49
N ILE A 70 13.56 6.37 -6.19
CA ILE A 70 12.87 5.60 -5.14
C ILE A 70 11.60 6.37 -4.73
N TYR A 71 10.50 5.63 -4.58
CA TYR A 71 9.21 6.16 -4.17
C TYR A 71 8.59 5.29 -3.08
N LEU A 72 7.74 5.90 -2.25
CA LEU A 72 6.95 5.22 -1.23
C LEU A 72 5.49 5.15 -1.66
N ILE A 73 4.88 3.98 -1.51
CA ILE A 73 3.44 3.78 -1.74
C ILE A 73 2.76 3.73 -0.38
N GLN A 74 1.76 4.60 -0.18
CA GLN A 74 0.96 4.63 1.03
C GLN A 74 -0.51 4.41 0.68
N SER A 75 -1.14 3.39 1.28
CA SER A 75 -2.59 3.25 1.31
C SER A 75 -3.19 4.16 2.38
N TYR A 76 -4.34 4.76 2.09
CA TYR A 76 -5.12 5.52 3.05
C TYR A 76 -6.62 5.31 2.78
N ASN A 77 -7.40 5.34 3.84
CA ASN A 77 -8.86 5.40 3.76
C ASN A 77 -9.26 6.85 4.02
N ASP A 78 -10.29 7.35 3.32
CA ASP A 78 -10.93 8.64 3.64
C ASP A 78 -11.65 8.64 5.00
N GLY A 79 -11.41 7.64 5.84
CA GLY A 79 -11.98 7.48 7.16
C GLY A 79 -11.52 8.61 8.07
N SER A 80 -12.43 9.56 8.23
CA SER A 80 -12.57 10.59 9.25
C SER A 80 -11.69 10.39 10.49
N VAL A 81 -11.03 11.49 10.88
CA VAL A 81 -10.55 11.73 12.24
C VAL A 81 -11.58 11.35 13.30
#